data_AF-A0A9D0RBV4-F1
#
_entry.id   AF-A0A9D0RBV4-F1
#
_cell.length_a   1.000
_cell.length_b   1.000
_cell.length_c   1.000
_cell.angle_alpha   90.00
_cell.angle_beta   90.00
_cell.angle_gamma   90.00
#
_symmetry.space_group_name_H-M   'P 1'
#
loop_
_entity.id
_entity.type
_entity.pdbx_description
1 polymer ?
#
loop_
_entity_poly.entity_id
_entity_poly.type
_entity_poly.pdbx_seq_one_letter_code
_entity_poly.pdbx_strand_id
1 'polypeptide(L)'
;MALKAGTLTDFDNSMAQAMEEALAVLWQEKTGQPLGSAGEEDRRLMFVAIAQGVVKHLKDNAGAAFAVSVNVEQTGPWVSASGQTTSGHNHTVAVTQDNVVGNKVQSSGTGTVTLNTTGTLY
;
A
#
# COMPACT_ATOMS: atom_id res chain seq x y z
N MET A 1 -10.76 3.31 5.12
CA MET A 1 -12.14 3.05 4.67
C MET A 1 -12.62 1.78 5.35
N ALA A 2 -13.81 1.79 5.96
CA ALA A 2 -14.38 0.61 6.59
C ALA A 2 -15.23 -0.16 5.56
N LEU A 3 -15.09 -1.48 5.50
CA LEU A 3 -15.98 -2.34 4.70
C LEU A 3 -17.37 -2.36 5.35
N LYS A 4 -18.40 -1.90 4.64
CA LYS A 4 -19.80 -1.91 5.10
C LYS A 4 -20.56 -3.08 4.45
N ALA A 5 -20.94 -4.08 5.26
CA ALA A 5 -21.74 -5.20 4.78
C ALA A 5 -23.19 -4.79 4.45
N GLY A 6 -23.78 -3.94 5.29
CA GLY A 6 -25.20 -3.57 5.24
C GLY A 6 -26.05 -4.32 6.28
N THR A 7 -27.23 -3.78 6.55
CA THR A 7 -28.29 -4.42 7.33
C THR A 7 -29.64 -4.19 6.64
N LEU A 8 -30.72 -4.86 7.08
CA LEU A 8 -32.06 -4.62 6.53
C LEU A 8 -32.53 -3.17 6.72
N THR A 9 -32.09 -2.51 7.79
CA THR A 9 -32.46 -1.11 8.11
C THR A 9 -31.45 -0.09 7.59
N ASP A 10 -30.27 -0.52 7.13
CA ASP A 10 -29.18 0.32 6.62
C ASP A 10 -28.49 -0.41 5.46
N PHE A 11 -29.24 -0.49 4.36
CA PHE A 11 -28.86 -1.22 3.15
C PHE A 11 -28.01 -0.36 2.21
N ASP A 12 -28.21 0.95 2.22
CA ASP A 12 -27.59 1.86 1.26
C ASP A 12 -26.07 1.99 1.45
N ASN A 13 -25.36 2.24 0.35
CA ASN A 13 -23.91 2.33 0.25
C ASN A 13 -23.20 1.12 0.89
N SER A 14 -23.78 -0.08 0.74
CA SER A 14 -23.25 -1.31 1.33
C SER A 14 -22.87 -2.36 0.28
N MET A 15 -22.09 -3.35 0.70
CA MET A 15 -21.77 -4.52 -0.11
C MET A 15 -23.04 -5.30 -0.51
N ALA A 16 -24.04 -5.38 0.38
CA ALA A 16 -25.31 -6.04 0.05
C ALA A 16 -26.07 -5.31 -1.06
N GLN A 17 -26.06 -3.96 -1.08
CA GLN A 17 -26.63 -3.18 -2.19
C GLN A 17 -25.88 -3.45 -3.48
N ALA A 18 -24.54 -3.41 -3.46
CA ALA A 18 -23.74 -3.68 -4.64
C ALA A 18 -24.01 -5.09 -5.22
N MET A 19 -24.27 -6.09 -4.36
CA MET A 19 -24.69 -7.43 -4.80
C MET A 19 -26.07 -7.43 -5.45
N GLU A 20 -27.04 -6.68 -4.92
CA GLU A 20 -28.38 -6.56 -5.52
C GLU A 20 -28.34 -5.85 -6.88
N GLU A 21 -27.55 -4.78 -7.00
CA GLU A 21 -27.33 -4.08 -8.27
C GLU A 21 -26.67 -5.00 -9.31
N ALA A 22 -25.66 -5.78 -8.91
CA ALA A 22 -25.03 -6.76 -9.78
C ALA A 22 -26.02 -7.83 -10.25
N LEU A 23 -26.89 -8.32 -9.36
CA LEU A 23 -27.95 -9.27 -9.75
C LEU A 23 -28.94 -8.62 -10.73
N ALA A 24 -29.33 -7.36 -10.53
CA ALA A 24 -30.24 -6.67 -11.43
C ALA A 24 -29.68 -6.58 -12.85
N VAL A 25 -28.39 -6.28 -12.99
CA VAL A 25 -27.67 -6.28 -14.28
C VAL A 25 -27.69 -7.67 -14.90
N LEU A 26 -27.26 -8.70 -14.16
CA LEU A 26 -27.20 -10.08 -14.66
C LEU A 26 -28.59 -10.62 -15.05
N TRP A 27 -29.63 -10.24 -14.29
CA TRP A 27 -31.00 -10.64 -14.57
C TRP A 27 -31.52 -10.02 -15.87
N GLN A 28 -31.26 -8.72 -16.08
CA GLN A 28 -31.61 -8.01 -17.31
C GLN A 28 -30.89 -8.62 -18.52
N GLU A 29 -29.60 -8.93 -18.40
CA GLU A 29 -28.83 -9.58 -19.46
C GLU A 29 -29.39 -10.97 -19.79
N LYS A 30 -29.80 -11.74 -18.77
CA LYS A 30 -30.26 -13.11 -18.95
C LYS A 30 -31.69 -13.21 -19.48
N THR A 31 -32.58 -12.32 -19.04
CA THR A 31 -34.03 -12.43 -19.29
C THR A 31 -34.56 -11.35 -20.22
N GLY A 32 -33.80 -10.28 -20.46
CA GLY A 32 -34.26 -9.09 -21.16
C GLY A 32 -35.26 -8.23 -20.37
N GLN A 33 -35.55 -8.60 -19.11
CA GLN A 33 -36.53 -7.94 -18.26
C GLN A 33 -35.86 -7.36 -17.01
N PRO A 34 -36.36 -6.23 -16.47
CA PRO A 34 -35.83 -5.69 -15.23
C PRO A 34 -36.09 -6.65 -14.07
N LEU A 35 -35.22 -6.61 -13.06
CA LEU A 35 -35.44 -7.37 -11.83
C LEU A 35 -36.69 -6.84 -11.13
N GLY A 36 -37.69 -7.71 -10.95
CA GLY A 36 -38.94 -7.35 -10.30
C GLY A 36 -38.85 -7.23 -8.78
N SER A 37 -39.90 -6.71 -8.16
CA SER A 37 -40.05 -6.60 -6.70
C SER A 37 -40.46 -7.92 -6.01
N ALA A 38 -40.80 -8.95 -6.80
CA ALA A 38 -41.13 -10.26 -6.24
C ALA A 38 -39.92 -10.83 -5.47
N GLY A 39 -40.14 -11.18 -4.20
CA GLY A 39 -39.11 -11.72 -3.32
C GLY A 39 -38.00 -10.72 -2.95
N GLU A 40 -38.25 -9.41 -3.08
CA GLU A 40 -37.25 -8.38 -2.80
C GLU A 40 -36.73 -8.42 -1.36
N GLU A 41 -37.62 -8.59 -0.38
CA GLU A 41 -37.23 -8.66 1.04
C GLU A 41 -36.35 -9.89 1.33
N ASP A 42 -36.77 -11.08 0.88
CA ASP A 42 -36.01 -12.32 1.05
C ASP A 42 -34.64 -12.26 0.35
N ARG A 43 -34.61 -11.67 -0.85
CA ARG A 43 -33.37 -11.47 -1.62
C ARG A 43 -32.43 -10.51 -0.90
N ARG A 44 -32.92 -9.39 -0.37
CA ARG A 44 -32.12 -8.44 0.42
C ARG A 44 -31.62 -9.09 1.70
N LEU A 45 -32.44 -9.86 2.40
CA LEU A 45 -32.03 -10.63 3.58
C LEU A 45 -30.88 -11.59 3.25
N MET A 46 -30.98 -12.31 2.13
CA MET A 46 -29.93 -13.21 1.66
C MET A 46 -28.63 -12.45 1.36
N PHE A 47 -28.69 -11.32 0.64
CA PHE A 47 -27.49 -10.53 0.33
C PHE A 47 -26.85 -9.91 1.57
N VAL A 48 -27.65 -9.43 2.52
CA VAL A 48 -27.15 -8.93 3.80
C VAL A 48 -26.41 -10.05 4.55
N ALA A 49 -26.97 -11.26 4.61
CA ALA A 49 -26.33 -12.40 5.28
C ALA A 49 -24.99 -12.78 4.60
N ILE A 50 -24.96 -12.83 3.27
CA ILE A 50 -23.75 -13.12 2.50
C ILE A 50 -22.69 -12.04 2.72
N ALA A 51 -23.06 -10.76 2.57
CA ALA A 51 -22.14 -9.64 2.76
C ALA A 51 -21.56 -9.60 4.18
N GLN A 52 -22.37 -9.87 5.21
CA GLN A 52 -21.90 -9.96 6.59
C GLN A 52 -20.93 -11.12 6.79
N GLY A 53 -21.21 -12.28 6.20
CA GLY A 53 -20.30 -13.43 6.20
C GLY A 53 -18.95 -13.11 5.55
N VAL A 54 -18.96 -12.49 4.37
CA VAL A 54 -17.73 -12.09 3.66
C VAL A 54 -16.93 -11.07 4.48
N VAL A 55 -17.57 -10.00 4.96
CA VAL A 55 -16.87 -8.96 5.74
C VAL A 55 -16.30 -9.55 7.03
N LYS A 56 -17.05 -10.43 7.72
CA LYS A 56 -16.54 -11.14 8.90
C LYS A 56 -15.32 -12.00 8.54
N HIS A 57 -15.40 -12.78 7.47
CA HIS A 57 -14.30 -13.64 7.05
C HIS A 57 -13.04 -12.84 6.70
N LEU A 58 -13.17 -11.75 5.95
CA LEU A 58 -12.05 -10.87 5.61
C LEU A 58 -11.44 -10.19 6.84
N LYS A 59 -12.28 -9.79 7.80
CA LYS A 59 -11.82 -9.21 9.07
C LYS A 59 -11.03 -10.23 9.90
N ASP A 60 -11.56 -11.46 10.01
CA ASP A 60 -10.93 -12.53 10.79
C ASP A 60 -9.62 -13.01 10.14
N ASN A 61 -9.43 -12.77 8.84
CA ASN A 61 -8.26 -13.18 8.06
C ASN A 61 -7.44 -11.99 7.51
N ALA A 62 -7.56 -10.79 8.12
CA ALA A 62 -7.01 -9.55 7.56
C ALA A 62 -5.51 -9.60 7.24
N GLY A 63 -4.73 -10.37 8.00
CA GLY A 63 -3.28 -10.54 7.79
C GLY A 63 -2.92 -11.26 6.49
N ALA A 64 -3.80 -12.12 5.97
CA ALA A 64 -3.63 -12.77 4.67
C ALA A 64 -4.44 -12.06 3.56
N ALA A 65 -5.61 -11.51 3.90
CA ALA A 65 -6.53 -10.92 2.94
C ALA A 65 -6.06 -9.57 2.35
N PHE A 66 -5.24 -8.81 3.08
CA PHE A 66 -4.76 -7.48 2.66
C PHE A 66 -3.24 -7.35 2.70
N ALA A 67 -2.50 -8.46 2.56
CA ALA A 67 -1.04 -8.42 2.55
C ALA A 67 -0.53 -7.64 1.33
N VAL A 68 -0.09 -6.40 1.55
CA VAL A 68 0.59 -5.58 0.54
C VAL A 68 2.09 -5.68 0.79
N SER A 69 2.81 -6.36 -0.09
CA SER A 69 4.28 -6.35 -0.09
C SER A 69 4.78 -5.29 -1.06
N VAL A 70 5.58 -4.34 -0.57
CA VAL A 70 6.34 -3.42 -1.41
C VAL A 70 7.72 -4.05 -1.62
N ASN A 71 8.01 -4.48 -2.85
CA ASN A 71 9.37 -4.87 -3.22
C ASN A 71 10.10 -3.62 -3.70
N VAL A 72 11.08 -3.15 -2.93
CA VAL A 72 11.98 -2.07 -3.38
C VAL A 72 13.22 -2.74 -3.96
N GLU A 73 13.22 -2.92 -5.27
CA GLU A 73 14.44 -3.29 -5.98
C GLU A 73 15.33 -2.05 -6.07
N GLN A 74 16.41 -2.06 -5.30
CA GLN A 74 17.44 -1.03 -5.39
C GLN A 74 18.29 -1.30 -6.65
N THR A 75 17.86 -0.77 -7.79
CA THR A 75 18.64 -0.81 -9.03
C THR A 75 19.55 0.40 -9.12
N GLY A 76 20.84 0.19 -8.86
CA GLY A 76 21.87 1.21 -9.06
C GLY A 76 23.23 0.74 -8.56
N PRO A 77 24.34 1.18 -9.18
CA PRO A 77 25.66 0.89 -8.64
C PRO A 77 25.74 1.48 -7.23
N TRP A 78 26.16 0.67 -6.27
CA TRP A 78 26.71 1.19 -5.02
C TRP A 78 27.81 2.18 -5.43
N VAL A 79 27.77 3.40 -4.94
CA VAL A 79 28.87 4.34 -5.15
C VAL A 79 30.07 3.78 -4.39
N SER A 80 30.88 2.98 -5.08
CA SER A 80 32.14 2.43 -4.58
C SER A 80 33.27 3.32 -5.06
N ALA A 81 33.78 4.18 -4.17
CA ALA A 81 35.02 4.91 -4.39
C ALA A 81 36.17 4.11 -3.74
N SER A 82 37.03 3.51 -4.57
CA SER A 82 38.29 2.91 -4.12
C SER A 82 39.44 3.84 -4.49
N GLY A 83 40.20 4.31 -3.50
CA GLY A 83 41.47 5.00 -3.70
C GLY A 83 42.61 4.18 -3.10
N GLN A 84 43.68 3.97 -3.86
CA GLN A 84 44.93 3.40 -3.34
C GLN A 84 45.87 4.57 -3.00
N THR A 85 46.23 4.71 -1.72
CA THR A 85 47.18 5.76 -1.30
C THR A 85 48.60 5.22 -1.41
N THR A 86 49.40 5.78 -2.30
CA THR A 86 50.86 5.68 -2.26
C THR A 86 51.44 7.00 -1.78
N SER A 87 52.09 6.98 -0.61
CA SER A 87 53.02 7.98 -0.05
C SER A 87 52.58 8.57 1.30
N GLY A 88 53.55 8.66 2.22
CA GLY A 88 53.41 8.97 3.64
C GLY A 88 53.12 10.42 3.99
N HIS A 89 52.17 11.06 3.30
CA HIS A 89 51.64 12.38 3.66
C HIS A 89 50.10 12.32 3.80
N ASN A 90 49.53 13.17 4.67
CA ASN A 90 48.08 13.25 4.87
C ASN A 90 47.39 13.75 3.59
N HIS A 91 46.52 12.94 3.00
CA HIS A 91 45.71 13.32 1.85
C HIS A 91 44.22 13.42 2.24
N THR A 92 43.56 14.48 1.76
CA THR A 92 42.12 14.71 1.95
C THR A 92 41.35 14.13 0.77
N VAL A 93 40.43 13.20 1.04
CA VAL A 93 39.44 12.75 0.04
C VAL A 93 38.15 13.51 0.28
N ALA A 94 37.75 14.36 -0.66
CA ALA A 94 36.46 15.04 -0.60
C ALA A 94 35.36 14.10 -1.13
N VAL A 95 34.39 13.78 -0.29
CA VAL A 95 33.15 13.09 -0.70
C VAL A 95 32.07 14.15 -0.82
N THR A 96 31.66 14.48 -2.04
CA THR A 96 30.50 15.34 -2.27
C THR A 96 29.25 14.46 -2.26
N GLN A 97 28.45 14.58 -1.21
CA GLN A 97 27.17 13.89 -1.14
C GLN A 97 26.09 14.73 -1.84
N ASP A 98 25.29 14.09 -2.68
CA ASP A 98 24.05 14.70 -3.17
C ASP A 98 23.02 14.66 -2.02
N ASN A 99 22.55 15.83 -1.59
CA ASN A 99 21.81 16.02 -0.34
C ASN A 99 20.34 15.62 -0.50
N VAL A 100 20.09 14.32 -0.60
CA VAL A 100 18.75 13.73 -0.68
C VAL A 100 18.41 13.02 0.64
N VAL A 101 17.17 13.18 1.10
CA VAL A 101 16.67 12.58 2.34
C VAL A 101 16.86 11.07 2.33
N GLY A 102 17.54 10.53 3.35
CA GLY A 102 17.73 9.08 3.54
C GLY A 102 19.12 8.54 3.23
N ASN A 103 20.02 9.37 2.71
CA ASN A 103 21.34 8.94 2.28
C ASN A 103 22.30 8.90 3.49
N LYS A 104 22.75 7.70 3.90
CA LYS A 104 23.63 7.47 5.08
C LYS A 104 25.07 7.21 4.63
N VAL A 105 26.02 7.95 5.20
CA VAL A 105 27.47 7.68 5.03
C VAL A 105 27.96 6.85 6.22
N GLN A 106 28.45 5.65 5.95
CA GLN A 106 29.21 4.86 6.93
C GLN A 106 30.68 4.84 6.52
N SER A 107 31.54 5.38 7.37
CA SER A 107 33.00 5.26 7.27
C SER A 107 33.47 4.33 8.38
N SER A 108 34.15 3.24 8.03
CA SER A 108 34.82 2.38 9.00
C SER A 108 36.33 2.49 8.79
N GLY A 109 36.98 3.23 9.68
CA GLY A 109 38.43 3.44 9.71
C GLY A 109 38.78 4.62 10.63
N THR A 110 39.99 4.62 11.19
CA THR A 110 40.50 5.77 11.96
C THR A 110 40.97 6.85 10.99
N GLY A 111 40.03 7.61 10.44
CA GLY A 111 40.30 8.78 9.60
C GLY A 111 39.41 9.94 10.04
N THR A 112 39.98 11.12 10.18
CA THR A 112 39.22 12.35 10.46
C THR A 112 38.34 12.69 9.26
N VAL A 113 37.02 12.73 9.47
CA VAL A 113 36.04 13.18 8.48
C VAL A 113 35.81 14.68 8.69
N THR A 114 36.23 15.51 7.75
CA THR A 114 35.88 16.94 7.74
C THR A 114 34.64 17.13 6.90
N LEU A 115 33.53 17.50 7.55
CA LEU A 115 32.25 17.82 6.89
C LEU A 115 32.21 19.32 6.58
N ASN A 116 32.19 19.69 5.30
CA ASN A 116 31.89 21.06 4.89
C ASN A 116 30.40 21.15 4.54
N THR A 117 29.61 21.73 5.44
CA THR A 117 28.20 22.04 5.19
C THR A 117 28.09 23.46 4.66
N THR A 118 27.53 23.67 3.46
CA THR A 118 27.17 24.99 2.97
C THR A 118 25.77 25.37 3.45
N GLY A 119 25.71 26.13 4.54
CA GLY A 119 24.49 26.73 5.09
C GLY A 119 24.81 27.57 6.32
N THR A 120 24.10 28.68 6.52
CA THR A 120 24.26 29.54 7.70
C THR A 120 23.68 28.82 8.92
N LEU A 121 24.52 28.59 9.94
CA LEU A 121 24.10 28.08 11.23
C LEU A 121 23.44 29.23 12.02
N TYR A 122 22.21 29.04 12.52
CA TYR A 122 21.61 29.90 13.55
C TYR A 122 21.98 29.39 14.93
#